data_AF-A0A8I1A5F5-F1
#
_entry.id   AF-A0A8I1A5F5-F1
#
_cell.length_a   1.000
_cell.length_b   1.000
_cell.length_c   1.000
_cell.angle_alpha   90.00
_cell.angle_beta   90.00
_cell.angle_gamma   90.00
#
_symmetry.space_group_name_H-M   'P 1'
#
loop_
_entity.id
_entity.type
_entity.pdbx_description
1 polymer ?
#
loop_
_entity_poly.entity_id
_entity_poly.type
_entity_poly.pdbx_seq_one_letter_code
_entity_poly.pdbx_strand_id
1 'polypeptide(L)'
;MTNPHQPAQREKKPKCYICKQRMDSSHPRYPKLCVECGNLNEQKRLARHDLTSYVALVTGGRVKIGYHTALRLLREGARVIVTTRFPYDAIRRYFQEPDWEDWKDRIHVYGLDFRRIDLVEAFAFSLNKQFPYIDIIVNNAAQTVRLPDEAYQALLQKEREWKTKWLGSGEERGRELPVYAFAQGTEPDDEKNLLLPVASPSRHPANLSPFVSNAWIAKPDQISLTEMLEVQLVNVTAPFLISTRLKPAMLRSPHLNRFIINVSSKEGIFRTKRKGRYHVHTNMAKASLNMMTLTMAKDYKRDRIFVNSVDPGWVSNQLPAKIREPIPPPLDCEDAAARICDPVYLGMDAKKPPNGQFFKDYRPVDW
;
A
#
# COMPACT_ATOMS: atom_id res chain seq x y z
N MET A 1 8.56 -49.45 -39.04
CA MET A 1 7.64 -48.47 -39.64
C MET A 1 7.31 -47.41 -38.59
N THR A 2 8.02 -46.29 -38.61
CA THR A 2 7.79 -45.15 -37.72
C THR A 2 6.66 -44.29 -38.31
N ASN A 3 5.63 -44.05 -37.51
CA ASN A 3 4.44 -43.29 -37.91
C ASN A 3 4.80 -41.80 -38.14
N PRO A 4 4.69 -41.23 -39.36
CA PRO A 4 5.23 -39.90 -39.68
C PRO A 4 4.24 -38.74 -39.46
N HIS A 5 3.12 -38.94 -38.73
CA HIS A 5 2.11 -37.90 -38.54
C HIS A 5 1.75 -37.68 -37.07
N GLN A 6 2.69 -37.13 -36.29
CA GLN A 6 2.33 -36.30 -35.14
C GLN A 6 2.61 -34.84 -35.50
N PRO A 7 1.59 -33.97 -35.59
CA PRO A 7 1.84 -32.55 -35.76
C PRO A 7 2.63 -32.06 -34.55
N ALA A 8 3.83 -31.55 -34.77
CA ALA A 8 4.63 -30.89 -33.73
C ALA A 8 3.75 -29.84 -33.06
N GLN A 9 3.40 -30.05 -31.78
CA GLN A 9 2.70 -29.05 -30.99
C GLN A 9 3.63 -27.82 -30.92
N ARG A 10 3.39 -26.81 -31.76
CA ARG A 10 4.07 -25.52 -31.64
C ARG A 10 3.77 -24.97 -30.25
N GLU A 11 4.74 -25.06 -29.35
CA GLU A 11 4.66 -24.43 -28.04
C GLU A 11 4.27 -22.97 -28.22
N LYS A 12 3.13 -22.59 -27.63
CA LYS A 12 2.64 -21.22 -27.73
C LYS A 12 3.60 -20.34 -26.95
N LYS A 13 4.38 -19.51 -27.68
CA LYS A 13 5.27 -18.50 -27.09
C LYS A 13 4.56 -17.74 -25.94
N PRO A 14 5.19 -17.60 -24.76
CA PRO A 14 4.58 -16.95 -23.62
C PRO A 14 4.31 -15.47 -23.92
N LYS A 15 3.31 -14.89 -23.26
CA LYS A 15 2.98 -13.46 -23.39
C LYS A 15 3.69 -12.64 -22.32
N CYS A 16 4.25 -11.50 -22.71
CA CYS A 16 4.79 -10.51 -21.79
C CYS A 16 3.70 -10.03 -20.82
N TYR A 17 4.04 -9.96 -19.53
CA TYR A 17 3.12 -9.50 -18.50
C TYR A 17 2.68 -8.04 -18.71
N ILE A 18 3.53 -7.18 -19.29
CA ILE A 18 3.21 -5.75 -19.52
C ILE A 18 2.52 -5.54 -20.86
N CYS A 19 3.25 -5.70 -21.97
CA CYS A 19 2.75 -5.34 -23.31
C CYS A 19 1.78 -6.38 -23.91
N LYS A 20 1.66 -7.56 -23.30
CA LYS A 20 0.81 -8.68 -23.74
C LYS A 20 1.18 -9.30 -25.10
N GLN A 21 2.26 -8.83 -25.73
CA GLN A 21 2.83 -9.41 -26.94
C GLN A 21 3.48 -10.76 -26.64
N ARG A 22 3.55 -11.63 -27.65
CA ARG A 22 4.28 -12.90 -27.55
C ARG A 22 5.78 -12.61 -27.51
N MET A 23 6.49 -13.30 -26.64
CA MET A 23 7.92 -13.09 -26.41
C MET A 23 8.73 -14.13 -27.17
N ASP A 24 9.75 -13.67 -27.89
CA ASP A 24 10.77 -14.54 -28.49
C ASP A 24 11.86 -14.90 -27.47
N SER A 25 12.17 -13.94 -26.60
CA SER A 25 13.08 -14.10 -25.47
C SER A 25 12.54 -13.34 -24.25
N SER A 26 12.85 -13.87 -23.07
CA SER A 26 12.53 -13.24 -21.78
C SER A 26 13.71 -12.41 -21.28
N HIS A 27 13.40 -11.35 -20.52
CA HIS A 27 14.41 -10.56 -19.83
C HIS A 27 15.13 -11.39 -18.73
N PRO A 28 16.46 -11.26 -18.53
CA PRO A 28 17.21 -12.06 -17.54
C PRO A 28 16.67 -11.96 -16.11
N ARG A 29 16.40 -10.73 -15.62
CA ARG A 29 15.81 -10.51 -14.29
C ARG A 29 14.31 -10.82 -14.23
N TYR A 30 13.60 -10.64 -15.34
CA TYR A 30 12.14 -10.70 -15.38
C TYR A 30 11.66 -11.74 -16.39
N PRO A 31 11.62 -13.04 -16.02
CA PRO A 31 11.28 -14.12 -16.95
C PRO A 31 9.89 -13.98 -17.60
N LYS A 32 8.99 -13.18 -16.99
CA LYS A 32 7.63 -12.91 -17.48
C LYS A 32 7.51 -11.64 -18.32
N LEU A 33 8.62 -10.95 -18.61
CA LEU A 33 8.66 -9.75 -19.44
C LEU A 33 9.52 -9.98 -20.69
N CYS A 34 9.13 -9.36 -21.81
CA CYS A 34 10.01 -9.26 -22.96
C CYS A 34 11.20 -8.36 -22.62
N VAL A 35 12.28 -8.45 -23.39
CA VAL A 35 13.51 -7.68 -23.17
C VAL A 35 13.24 -6.19 -23.01
N GLU A 36 12.47 -5.57 -23.92
CA GLU A 36 12.16 -4.13 -23.85
C GLU A 36 11.40 -3.73 -22.57
N CYS A 37 10.36 -4.47 -22.20
CA CYS A 37 9.60 -4.21 -20.98
C CYS A 37 10.46 -4.44 -19.73
N GLY A 38 11.31 -5.47 -19.75
CA GLY A 38 12.25 -5.77 -18.67
C GLY A 38 13.27 -4.66 -18.47
N ASN A 39 13.90 -4.19 -19.57
CA ASN A 39 14.86 -3.08 -19.55
C ASN A 39 14.25 -1.81 -18.96
N LEU A 40 13.01 -1.46 -19.34
CA LEU A 40 12.32 -0.31 -18.75
C LEU A 40 12.08 -0.48 -17.24
N ASN A 41 11.67 -1.66 -16.79
CA ASN A 41 11.43 -1.90 -15.36
C ASN A 41 12.74 -1.86 -14.57
N GLU A 42 13.81 -2.45 -15.10
CA GLU A 42 15.14 -2.38 -14.49
C GLU A 42 15.64 -0.93 -14.41
N GLN A 43 15.53 -0.16 -15.50
CA GLN A 43 15.90 1.26 -15.53
C GLN A 43 15.12 2.04 -14.46
N LYS A 44 13.80 1.88 -14.37
CA LYS A 44 12.95 2.59 -13.39
C LYS A 44 13.21 2.13 -11.95
N ARG A 45 13.53 0.85 -11.75
CA ARG A 45 13.93 0.29 -10.45
C ARG A 45 15.22 0.91 -9.95
N LEU A 46 16.21 1.03 -10.83
CA LEU A 46 17.55 1.54 -10.50
C LEU A 46 17.62 3.07 -10.47
N ALA A 47 16.68 3.77 -11.10
CA ALA A 47 16.61 5.23 -11.06
C ALA A 47 16.65 5.76 -9.62
N ARG A 48 17.38 6.86 -9.43
CA ARG A 48 17.50 7.58 -8.17
C ARG A 48 17.24 9.05 -8.44
N HIS A 49 16.61 9.71 -7.48
CA HIS A 49 16.31 11.14 -7.52
C HIS A 49 16.79 11.77 -6.22
N ASP A 50 17.24 13.02 -6.27
CA ASP A 50 17.56 13.75 -5.04
C ASP A 50 16.28 14.27 -4.41
N LEU A 51 15.92 13.65 -3.29
CA LEU A 51 14.81 14.04 -2.42
C LEU A 51 15.30 14.68 -1.13
N THR A 52 16.54 15.19 -1.11
CA THR A 52 17.04 15.99 0.01
C THR A 52 16.05 17.12 0.27
N SER A 53 15.74 17.35 1.56
CA SER A 53 14.72 18.31 2.04
C SER A 53 13.26 17.97 1.75
N TYR A 54 12.95 16.87 1.04
CA TYR A 54 11.57 16.42 0.93
C TYR A 54 11.10 15.73 2.21
N VAL A 55 9.84 15.93 2.58
CA VAL A 55 9.14 15.21 3.64
C VAL A 55 8.04 14.35 3.02
N ALA A 56 8.13 13.03 3.19
CA ALA A 56 7.18 12.07 2.64
C ALA A 56 6.43 11.30 3.73
N LEU A 57 5.12 11.14 3.57
CA LEU A 57 4.29 10.25 4.38
C LEU A 57 3.99 8.97 3.58
N VAL A 58 4.35 7.80 4.09
CA VAL A 58 4.03 6.49 3.51
C VAL A 58 3.16 5.69 4.46
N THR A 59 1.91 5.45 4.08
CA THR A 59 1.00 4.66 4.92
C THR A 59 1.20 3.15 4.71
N GLY A 60 1.16 2.37 5.79
CA GLY A 60 1.35 0.91 5.72
C GLY A 60 2.79 0.50 5.40
N GLY A 61 3.79 1.19 5.95
CA GLY A 61 5.21 1.00 5.62
C GLY A 61 5.95 -0.09 6.40
N ARG A 62 5.27 -1.03 7.05
CA ARG A 62 5.97 -2.09 7.84
C ARG A 62 6.54 -3.21 6.99
N VAL A 63 5.82 -3.62 5.93
CA VAL A 63 6.16 -4.77 5.09
C VAL A 63 5.79 -4.53 3.64
N LYS A 64 6.33 -5.37 2.74
CA LYS A 64 5.97 -5.42 1.31
C LYS A 64 6.14 -4.03 0.65
N ILE A 65 5.23 -3.65 -0.23
CA ILE A 65 5.30 -2.46 -1.07
C ILE A 65 5.59 -1.18 -0.27
N GLY A 66 4.88 -0.97 0.84
CA GLY A 66 5.05 0.23 1.67
C GLY A 66 6.45 0.32 2.29
N TYR A 67 7.00 -0.81 2.72
CA TYR A 67 8.37 -0.90 3.25
C TYR A 67 9.41 -0.49 2.21
N HIS A 68 9.35 -1.09 1.02
CA HIS A 68 10.28 -0.77 -0.06
C HIS A 68 10.08 0.65 -0.62
N THR A 69 8.85 1.19 -0.57
CA THR A 69 8.58 2.58 -0.94
C THR A 69 9.24 3.54 0.05
N ALA A 70 9.10 3.30 1.35
CA ALA A 70 9.75 4.10 2.37
C ALA A 70 11.29 4.04 2.26
N LEU A 71 11.87 2.84 2.10
CA LEU A 71 13.31 2.68 1.89
C LEU A 71 13.82 3.43 0.66
N ARG A 72 13.08 3.36 -0.45
CA ARG A 72 13.46 4.09 -1.66
C ARG A 72 13.54 5.60 -1.40
N LEU A 73 12.53 6.17 -0.76
CA LEU A 73 12.49 7.60 -0.43
C LEU A 73 13.58 7.99 0.58
N LEU A 74 13.85 7.14 1.58
CA LEU A 74 14.94 7.33 2.55
C LEU A 74 16.31 7.33 1.88
N ARG A 75 16.57 6.36 1.00
CA ARG A 75 17.82 6.24 0.23
C ARG A 75 18.03 7.37 -0.78
N GLU A 76 16.95 8.05 -1.14
CA GLU A 76 16.96 9.24 -2.00
C GLU A 76 17.07 10.56 -1.22
N GLY A 77 17.17 10.53 0.12
CA GLY A 77 17.43 11.71 0.95
C GLY A 77 16.21 12.31 1.65
N ALA A 78 15.00 11.80 1.39
CA ALA A 78 13.78 12.33 2.02
C ALA A 78 13.72 12.03 3.52
N ARG A 79 13.10 12.93 4.30
CA ARG A 79 12.54 12.58 5.62
C ARG A 79 11.26 11.78 5.40
N VAL A 80 11.14 10.59 5.98
CA VAL A 80 10.03 9.68 5.73
C VAL A 80 9.27 9.36 7.01
N ILE A 81 8.00 9.72 7.02
CA ILE A 81 7.01 9.36 8.03
C ILE A 81 6.32 8.07 7.58
N VAL A 82 6.37 7.03 8.39
CA VAL A 82 5.75 5.74 8.13
C VAL A 82 4.62 5.50 9.12
N THR A 83 3.44 5.09 8.64
CA THR A 83 2.37 4.60 9.53
C THR A 83 2.21 3.09 9.44
N THR A 84 1.88 2.46 10.56
CA THR A 84 1.61 1.02 10.64
C THR A 84 0.86 0.67 11.92
N ARG A 85 0.12 -0.44 11.92
CA ARG A 85 -0.47 -1.01 13.14
C ARG A 85 0.57 -1.61 14.10
N PHE A 86 1.75 -1.95 13.58
CA PHE A 86 2.82 -2.62 14.34
C PHE A 86 4.13 -1.82 14.19
N PRO A 87 4.26 -0.69 14.91
CA PRO A 87 5.42 0.20 14.82
C PRO A 87 6.73 -0.42 15.32
N TYR A 88 6.73 -1.28 16.33
CA TYR A 88 7.93 -1.91 16.87
C TYR A 88 8.48 -3.00 15.93
N ASP A 89 7.62 -3.81 15.30
CA ASP A 89 8.08 -4.68 14.20
C ASP A 89 8.58 -3.87 12.99
N ALA A 90 7.99 -2.71 12.70
CA ALA A 90 8.47 -1.86 11.61
C ALA A 90 9.87 -1.31 11.89
N ILE A 91 10.08 -0.64 13.02
CA ILE A 91 11.39 -0.04 13.33
C ILE A 91 12.48 -1.11 13.44
N ARG A 92 12.16 -2.29 14.00
CA ARG A 92 13.08 -3.43 14.03
C ARG A 92 13.53 -3.86 12.63
N ARG A 93 12.64 -3.84 11.63
CA ARG A 93 12.98 -4.18 10.24
C ARG A 93 13.88 -3.13 9.62
N TYR A 94 13.52 -1.86 9.77
CA TYR A 94 14.34 -0.75 9.28
C TYR A 94 15.74 -0.74 9.89
N PHE A 95 15.85 -1.00 11.20
CA PHE A 95 17.12 -1.14 11.90
C PHE A 95 18.02 -2.27 11.36
N GLN A 96 17.44 -3.29 10.73
CA GLN A 96 18.18 -4.41 10.14
C GLN A 96 18.68 -4.13 8.72
N GLU A 97 18.34 -2.98 8.12
CA GLU A 97 18.85 -2.62 6.81
C GLU A 97 20.33 -2.24 6.90
N PRO A 98 21.16 -2.67 5.93
CA PRO A 98 22.61 -2.48 5.99
C PRO A 98 23.04 -1.00 5.97
N ASP A 99 22.20 -0.14 5.42
CA ASP A 99 22.38 1.30 5.27
C ASP A 99 21.60 2.12 6.32
N TRP A 100 21.12 1.49 7.41
CA TRP A 100 20.36 2.14 8.49
C TRP A 100 21.02 3.44 8.99
N GLU A 101 22.33 3.40 9.23
CA GLU A 101 23.08 4.54 9.77
C GLU A 101 23.05 5.77 8.85
N ASP A 102 22.83 5.61 7.54
CA ASP A 102 22.82 6.71 6.57
C ASP A 102 21.53 7.55 6.62
N TRP A 103 20.45 7.01 7.21
CA TRP A 103 19.13 7.63 7.14
C TRP A 103 18.26 7.49 8.40
N LYS A 104 18.76 6.84 9.47
CA LYS A 104 18.04 6.64 10.74
C LYS A 104 17.44 7.92 11.34
N ASP A 105 18.08 9.07 11.16
CA ASP A 105 17.61 10.36 11.72
C ASP A 105 16.47 10.99 10.89
N ARG A 106 16.15 10.38 9.73
CA ARG A 106 15.14 10.84 8.78
C ARG A 106 13.88 9.98 8.76
N ILE A 107 13.87 8.83 9.43
CA ILE A 107 12.68 7.97 9.51
C ILE A 107 11.88 8.29 10.78
N HIS A 108 10.56 8.41 10.66
CA HIS A 108 9.63 8.55 11.79
C HIS A 108 8.55 7.48 11.70
N VAL A 109 8.33 6.66 12.73
CA VAL A 109 7.39 5.53 12.68
C VAL A 109 6.22 5.78 13.63
N TYR A 110 5.00 5.79 13.10
CA TYR A 110 3.78 6.04 13.86
C TYR A 110 2.90 4.78 13.93
N GLY A 111 2.54 4.40 15.15
CA GLY A 111 1.54 3.37 15.43
C GLY A 111 0.14 3.90 15.17
N LEU A 112 -0.54 3.40 14.13
CA LEU A 112 -1.86 3.87 13.72
C LEU A 112 -2.70 2.76 13.06
N ASP A 113 -3.89 2.51 13.61
CA ASP A 113 -4.87 1.59 13.05
C ASP A 113 -5.96 2.34 12.29
N PHE A 114 -6.03 2.14 10.98
CA PHE A 114 -6.99 2.82 10.10
C PHE A 114 -8.44 2.38 10.30
N ARG A 115 -8.69 1.37 11.15
CA ARG A 115 -10.03 1.02 11.61
C ARG A 115 -10.56 2.02 12.66
N ARG A 116 -9.66 2.76 13.31
CA ARG A 116 -9.95 3.83 14.26
C ARG A 116 -9.83 5.19 13.58
N ILE A 117 -10.88 5.56 12.84
CA ILE A 117 -10.90 6.77 12.02
C ILE A 117 -10.75 8.06 12.84
N ASP A 118 -11.25 8.06 14.07
CA ASP A 118 -11.01 9.10 15.07
C ASP A 118 -9.50 9.35 15.28
N LEU A 119 -8.72 8.27 15.39
CA LEU A 119 -7.27 8.37 15.55
C LEU A 119 -6.56 8.77 14.25
N VAL A 120 -7.07 8.37 13.08
CA VAL A 120 -6.52 8.81 11.78
C VAL A 120 -6.64 10.31 11.60
N GLU A 121 -7.80 10.88 11.95
CA GLU A 121 -8.03 12.32 11.88
C GLU A 121 -7.16 13.07 12.91
N ALA A 122 -7.12 12.61 14.16
CA ALA A 122 -6.26 13.19 15.19
C ALA A 122 -4.77 13.15 14.80
N PHE A 123 -4.32 12.03 14.23
CA PHE A 123 -2.98 11.87 13.69
C PHE A 123 -2.68 12.91 12.60
N ALA A 124 -3.57 13.08 11.63
CA ALA A 124 -3.36 14.04 10.54
C ALA A 124 -3.29 15.49 11.07
N PHE A 125 -4.14 15.85 12.04
CA PHE A 125 -4.06 17.15 12.70
C PHE A 125 -2.74 17.36 13.45
N SER A 126 -2.26 16.31 14.13
CA SER A 126 -0.99 16.38 14.85
C SER A 126 0.20 16.50 13.91
N LEU A 127 0.24 15.71 12.83
CA LEU A 127 1.29 15.82 11.81
C LEU A 127 1.34 17.21 11.18
N ASN A 128 0.17 17.80 10.90
CA ASN A 128 0.09 19.17 10.39
C ASN A 128 0.67 20.21 11.37
N LYS A 129 0.74 19.93 12.68
CA LYS A 129 1.38 20.80 13.68
C LYS A 129 2.86 20.49 13.90
N GLN A 130 3.22 19.20 13.88
CA GLN A 130 4.58 18.73 14.22
C GLN A 130 5.57 18.93 13.08
N PHE A 131 5.14 18.74 11.83
CA PHE A 131 6.02 18.86 10.68
C PHE A 131 5.86 20.23 10.00
N PRO A 132 6.97 20.87 9.61
CA PRO A 132 6.92 22.18 8.96
C PRO A 132 6.12 22.12 7.66
N TYR A 133 6.28 21.04 6.89
CA TYR A 133 5.54 20.77 5.66
C TYR A 133 5.55 19.27 5.33
N ILE A 134 4.76 18.89 4.32
CA ILE A 134 4.75 17.55 3.70
C ILE A 134 4.73 17.71 2.19
N ASP A 135 5.64 17.06 1.48
CA ASP A 135 5.75 17.15 0.02
C ASP A 135 5.05 16.01 -0.70
N ILE A 136 5.17 14.81 -0.13
CA ILE A 136 4.72 13.57 -0.76
C ILE A 136 3.82 12.83 0.22
N ILE A 137 2.62 12.46 -0.20
CA ILE A 137 1.74 11.54 0.52
C ILE A 137 1.54 10.30 -0.34
N VAL A 138 1.97 9.15 0.16
CA VAL A 138 1.71 7.83 -0.44
C VAL A 138 0.67 7.11 0.40
N ASN A 139 -0.57 7.09 -0.10
CA ASN A 139 -1.64 6.28 0.46
C ASN A 139 -1.49 4.83 -0.03
N ASN A 140 -0.59 4.09 0.63
CA ASN A 140 -0.28 2.69 0.32
C ASN A 140 -1.02 1.68 1.22
N ALA A 141 -1.35 2.04 2.46
CA ALA A 141 -2.04 1.13 3.37
C ALA A 141 -3.33 0.61 2.73
N ALA A 142 -3.47 -0.71 2.70
CA ALA A 142 -4.59 -1.37 2.08
C ALA A 142 -4.94 -2.66 2.81
N GLN A 143 -6.23 -2.96 2.85
CA GLN A 143 -6.76 -4.26 3.23
C GLN A 143 -7.60 -4.78 2.07
N THR A 144 -7.20 -5.91 1.48
CA THR A 144 -7.99 -6.57 0.43
C THR A 144 -8.75 -7.79 0.94
N VAL A 145 -8.24 -8.34 2.04
CA VAL A 145 -8.75 -9.53 2.72
C VAL A 145 -8.46 -9.33 4.20
N ARG A 146 -9.44 -9.58 5.08
CA ARG A 146 -9.24 -9.58 6.52
C ARG A 146 -8.40 -10.80 6.93
N LEU A 147 -7.38 -10.56 7.76
CA LEU A 147 -6.58 -11.64 8.32
C LEU A 147 -7.42 -12.39 9.37
N PRO A 148 -7.36 -13.74 9.43
CA PRO A 148 -8.01 -14.51 10.50
C PRO A 148 -7.58 -14.04 11.88
N ASP A 149 -8.47 -14.15 12.86
CA ASP A 149 -8.26 -13.59 14.20
C ASP A 149 -7.02 -14.21 14.88
N GLU A 150 -6.79 -15.51 14.75
CA GLU A 150 -5.62 -16.19 15.35
C GLU A 150 -4.31 -15.66 14.75
N ALA A 151 -4.27 -15.50 13.43
CA ALA A 151 -3.12 -14.95 12.73
C ALA A 151 -2.89 -13.47 13.09
N TYR A 152 -3.97 -12.71 13.37
CA TYR A 152 -3.87 -11.34 13.85
C TYR A 152 -3.36 -11.26 15.29
N GLN A 153 -3.85 -12.13 16.19
CA GLN A 153 -3.37 -12.21 17.57
C GLN A 153 -1.90 -12.57 17.66
N ALA A 154 -1.41 -13.48 16.80
CA ALA A 154 0.01 -13.78 16.71
C ALA A 154 0.87 -12.57 16.33
N LEU A 155 0.35 -11.67 15.48
CA LEU A 155 1.05 -10.42 15.15
C LEU A 155 1.04 -9.44 16.33
N LEU A 156 -0.08 -9.31 17.04
CA LEU A 156 -0.19 -8.45 18.22
C LEU A 156 0.73 -8.93 19.36
N GLN A 157 0.80 -10.24 19.58
CA GLN A 157 1.71 -10.81 20.57
C GLN A 157 3.17 -10.48 20.25
N LYS A 158 3.60 -10.72 19.00
CA LYS A 158 4.95 -10.36 18.56
C LYS A 158 5.24 -8.87 18.71
N GLU A 159 4.26 -8.03 18.41
CA GLU A 159 4.40 -6.59 18.59
C GLU A 159 4.61 -6.19 20.06
N ARG A 160 3.87 -6.81 21.00
CA ARG A 160 4.09 -6.63 22.44
C ARG A 160 5.48 -7.11 22.87
N GLU A 161 5.92 -8.26 22.38
CA GLU A 161 7.27 -8.78 22.64
C GLU A 161 8.36 -7.82 22.12
N TRP A 162 8.19 -7.28 20.91
CA TRP A 162 9.11 -6.30 20.35
C TRP A 162 9.09 -5.00 21.12
N LYS A 163 7.92 -4.52 21.53
CA LYS A 163 7.80 -3.34 22.41
C LYS A 163 8.59 -3.53 23.70
N THR A 164 8.41 -4.65 24.39
CA THR A 164 9.14 -4.95 25.63
C THR A 164 10.64 -5.02 25.40
N LYS A 165 11.09 -5.71 24.35
CA LYS A 165 12.52 -5.78 24.00
C LYS A 165 13.11 -4.42 23.67
N TRP A 166 12.38 -3.61 22.92
CA TRP A 166 12.82 -2.29 22.46
C TRP A 166 12.88 -1.27 23.60
N LEU A 167 11.95 -1.32 24.55
CA LEU A 167 11.93 -0.43 25.71
C LEU A 167 12.85 -0.92 26.85
N GLY A 168 13.08 -2.24 26.94
CA GLY A 168 13.85 -2.87 28.01
C GLY A 168 15.33 -3.09 27.72
N SER A 169 15.82 -2.80 26.51
CA SER A 169 17.18 -3.18 26.08
C SER A 169 18.33 -2.39 26.72
N GLY A 170 18.10 -1.48 27.68
CA GLY A 170 19.17 -0.81 28.45
C GLY A 170 20.12 0.09 27.65
N GLU A 171 20.17 -0.02 26.32
CA GLU A 171 20.80 0.94 25.44
C GLU A 171 19.98 2.24 25.44
N GLU A 172 20.63 3.35 25.77
CA GLU A 172 20.08 4.71 25.73
C GLU A 172 19.40 5.08 24.39
N ARG A 173 19.60 4.27 23.34
CA ARG A 173 18.94 4.32 22.02
C ARG A 173 17.41 4.16 22.04
N GLY A 174 16.83 3.50 23.04
CA GLY A 174 15.37 3.30 23.12
C GLY A 174 14.57 4.59 23.36
N ARG A 175 15.22 5.67 23.81
CA ARG A 175 14.57 6.95 24.16
C ARG A 175 14.64 8.03 23.07
N GLU A 176 15.53 7.89 22.08
CA GLU A 176 15.75 8.90 21.04
C GLU A 176 15.11 8.56 19.68
N LEU A 177 14.52 7.37 19.54
CA LEU A 177 13.97 6.92 18.26
C LEU A 177 12.48 7.32 18.11
N PRO A 178 12.08 7.90 16.97
CA PRO A 178 10.75 8.47 16.73
C PRO A 178 9.68 7.40 16.48
N VAL A 179 9.51 6.46 17.41
CA VAL A 179 8.30 5.64 17.49
C VAL A 179 7.25 6.43 18.26
N TYR A 180 6.34 7.06 17.54
CA TYR A 180 5.26 7.81 18.16
C TYR A 180 4.03 6.91 18.25
N ALA A 181 3.67 6.54 19.48
CA ALA A 181 2.44 5.82 19.75
C ALA A 181 1.26 6.80 19.77
N PHE A 182 0.49 6.90 18.69
CA PHE A 182 -0.91 7.33 18.79
C PHE A 182 -1.81 6.23 19.34
N ALA A 183 -1.30 5.00 19.34
CA ALA A 183 -1.97 3.81 19.84
C ALA A 183 -1.66 3.59 21.32
N GLN A 184 -2.20 4.43 22.22
CA GLN A 184 -2.65 4.01 23.55
C GLN A 184 -3.81 4.92 24.00
N GLY A 185 -4.95 4.81 23.33
CA GLY A 185 -6.19 4.74 24.11
C GLY A 185 -6.13 3.42 24.86
N THR A 186 -6.34 3.47 26.17
CA THR A 186 -6.52 2.39 27.15
C THR A 186 -6.66 0.97 26.59
N GLU A 187 -5.96 0.03 27.25
CA GLU A 187 -6.26 -1.41 27.22
C GLU A 187 -7.77 -1.67 27.03
N PRO A 188 -8.16 -2.64 26.19
CA PRO A 188 -9.56 -2.98 25.98
C PRO A 188 -10.08 -3.77 27.20
N ASP A 189 -10.30 -3.08 28.32
CA ASP A 189 -11.03 -3.62 29.47
C ASP A 189 -12.41 -2.97 29.69
N ASP A 190 -12.78 -1.96 28.89
CA ASP A 190 -14.08 -1.27 29.03
C ASP A 190 -14.96 -1.32 27.76
N GLU A 191 -15.07 -2.50 27.14
CA GLU A 191 -16.15 -2.79 26.16
C GLU A 191 -17.54 -2.95 26.82
N LYS A 192 -17.71 -2.60 28.10
CA LYS A 192 -18.95 -2.91 28.84
C LYS A 192 -20.04 -1.86 28.87
N ASN A 193 -19.87 -0.63 28.36
CA ASN A 193 -20.89 0.42 28.60
C ASN A 193 -21.31 1.27 27.39
N LEU A 194 -21.39 0.69 26.18
CA LEU A 194 -22.11 1.30 25.06
C LEU A 194 -22.85 0.24 24.23
N LEU A 195 -23.78 -0.46 24.89
CA LEU A 195 -24.83 -1.22 24.21
C LEU A 195 -26.18 -0.66 24.65
N LEU A 196 -26.82 0.10 23.76
CA LEU A 196 -28.27 0.19 23.74
C LEU A 196 -28.82 -1.24 23.56
N PRO A 197 -29.94 -1.62 24.23
CA PRO A 197 -30.44 -2.98 24.18
C PRO A 197 -31.03 -3.27 22.80
N VAL A 198 -30.21 -3.74 21.88
CA VAL A 198 -30.69 -4.43 20.69
C VAL A 198 -31.00 -5.85 21.14
N ALA A 199 -32.29 -6.18 21.17
CA ALA A 199 -32.79 -7.52 21.47
C ALA A 199 -31.92 -8.58 20.78
N SER A 200 -31.32 -9.47 21.58
CA SER A 200 -30.49 -10.58 21.11
C SER A 200 -31.19 -11.33 19.98
N PRO A 201 -30.67 -11.29 18.74
CA PRO A 201 -30.91 -12.40 17.84
C PRO A 201 -30.13 -13.59 18.43
N SER A 202 -30.83 -14.70 18.59
CA SER A 202 -30.32 -16.05 18.82
C SER A 202 -28.81 -16.22 18.61
N ARG A 203 -28.13 -16.82 19.60
CA ARG A 203 -26.72 -17.26 19.54
C ARG A 203 -26.41 -17.95 18.21
N HIS A 204 -25.96 -17.19 17.23
CA HIS A 204 -25.30 -17.71 16.05
C HIS A 204 -23.84 -17.97 16.44
N PRO A 205 -23.27 -19.12 16.06
CA PRO A 205 -21.92 -19.47 16.43
C PRO A 205 -20.95 -18.38 15.94
N ALA A 206 -20.02 -18.01 16.81
CA ALA A 206 -18.96 -17.08 16.52
C ALA A 206 -18.22 -17.48 15.22
N ASN A 207 -17.91 -16.47 14.41
CA ASN A 207 -16.70 -16.42 13.57
C ASN A 207 -16.35 -17.64 12.73
N LEU A 208 -17.34 -18.24 12.07
CA LEU A 208 -17.07 -18.99 10.85
C LEU A 208 -17.81 -18.29 9.73
N SER A 209 -17.06 -17.55 8.90
CA SER A 209 -17.40 -17.56 7.48
C SER A 209 -17.54 -19.05 7.11
N PRO A 210 -18.71 -19.55 6.70
CA PRO A 210 -18.88 -20.96 6.33
C PRO A 210 -18.09 -21.32 5.05
N PHE A 211 -17.28 -20.39 4.53
CA PHE A 211 -16.47 -20.55 3.35
C PHE A 211 -15.04 -20.91 3.79
N VAL A 212 -14.60 -22.11 3.40
CA VAL A 212 -13.28 -22.73 3.64
C VAL A 212 -12.10 -21.93 3.03
N SER A 213 -12.32 -20.66 2.65
CA SER A 213 -11.42 -19.78 1.91
C SER A 213 -11.62 -18.32 2.28
N ASN A 214 -10.58 -17.49 2.13
CA ASN A 214 -10.62 -16.06 2.40
C ASN A 214 -11.49 -15.25 1.42
N ALA A 215 -11.75 -13.97 1.72
CA ALA A 215 -12.66 -13.13 0.93
C ALA A 215 -12.21 -12.78 -0.49
N TRP A 216 -10.98 -13.17 -0.89
CA TRP A 216 -10.48 -12.97 -2.25
C TRP A 216 -11.34 -13.69 -3.29
N ILE A 217 -11.91 -14.84 -2.92
CA ILE A 217 -12.78 -15.65 -3.77
C ILE A 217 -14.24 -15.69 -3.27
N ALA A 218 -14.57 -14.87 -2.28
CA ALA A 218 -15.93 -14.78 -1.73
C ALA A 218 -16.85 -14.02 -2.70
N LYS A 219 -18.07 -14.52 -2.87
CA LYS A 219 -19.19 -13.83 -3.53
C LYS A 219 -19.72 -12.69 -2.64
N PRO A 220 -20.54 -11.77 -3.19
CA PRO A 220 -21.07 -10.63 -2.42
C PRO A 220 -21.77 -11.02 -1.11
N ASP A 221 -22.64 -12.03 -1.15
CA ASP A 221 -23.41 -12.55 -0.01
C ASP A 221 -22.55 -13.27 1.05
N GLN A 222 -21.27 -13.46 0.77
CA GLN A 222 -20.32 -14.22 1.59
C GLN A 222 -19.34 -13.31 2.34
N ILE A 223 -19.38 -12.00 2.09
CA ILE A 223 -18.48 -11.03 2.74
C ILE A 223 -19.12 -10.58 4.06
N SER A 224 -18.40 -10.75 5.16
CA SER A 224 -18.87 -10.27 6.47
C SER A 224 -19.02 -8.75 6.50
N LEU A 225 -19.98 -8.24 7.29
CA LEU A 225 -20.15 -6.80 7.51
C LEU A 225 -18.86 -6.15 8.01
N THR A 226 -18.17 -6.79 8.97
CA THR A 226 -16.92 -6.27 9.53
C THR A 226 -15.85 -6.12 8.46
N GLU A 227 -15.62 -7.15 7.64
CA GLU A 227 -14.61 -7.06 6.57
C GLU A 227 -14.98 -6.05 5.50
N MET A 228 -16.27 -5.98 5.11
CA MET A 228 -16.77 -4.97 4.19
C MET A 228 -16.43 -3.55 4.69
N LEU A 229 -16.77 -3.25 5.96
CA LEU A 229 -16.53 -1.95 6.57
C LEU A 229 -15.04 -1.65 6.74
N GLU A 230 -14.26 -2.58 7.29
CA GLU A 230 -12.81 -2.40 7.46
C GLU A 230 -12.12 -2.09 6.13
N VAL A 231 -12.51 -2.78 5.04
CA VAL A 231 -11.93 -2.51 3.71
C VAL A 231 -12.27 -1.09 3.24
N GLN A 232 -13.49 -0.59 3.45
CA GLN A 232 -13.81 0.81 3.10
C GLN A 232 -13.03 1.81 3.97
N LEU A 233 -12.96 1.59 5.29
CA LEU A 233 -12.27 2.48 6.21
C LEU A 233 -10.78 2.60 5.86
N VAL A 234 -10.11 1.45 5.67
CA VAL A 234 -8.66 1.39 5.41
C VAL A 234 -8.30 1.92 4.02
N ASN A 235 -9.08 1.57 2.99
CA ASN A 235 -8.70 1.85 1.59
C ASN A 235 -9.27 3.17 1.04
N VAL A 236 -10.28 3.77 1.69
CA VAL A 236 -10.96 4.96 1.20
C VAL A 236 -11.00 6.06 2.26
N THR A 237 -11.62 5.80 3.41
CA THR A 237 -11.85 6.84 4.43
C THR A 237 -10.54 7.39 4.99
N ALA A 238 -9.60 6.52 5.35
CA ALA A 238 -8.30 6.96 5.86
C ALA A 238 -7.48 7.76 4.82
N PRO A 239 -7.30 7.29 3.56
CA PRO A 239 -6.70 8.11 2.50
C PRO A 239 -7.36 9.47 2.29
N PHE A 240 -8.70 9.54 2.33
CA PHE A 240 -9.45 10.79 2.21
C PHE A 240 -9.12 11.76 3.35
N LEU A 241 -9.17 11.30 4.60
CA LEU A 241 -8.86 12.13 5.76
C LEU A 241 -7.42 12.61 5.77
N ILE A 242 -6.47 11.72 5.50
CA ILE A 242 -5.04 12.07 5.43
C ILE A 242 -4.82 13.14 4.35
N SER A 243 -5.35 12.92 3.14
CA SER A 243 -5.13 13.84 2.00
C SER A 243 -5.80 15.21 2.18
N THR A 244 -6.93 15.27 2.89
CA THR A 244 -7.66 16.53 3.13
C THR A 244 -7.11 17.28 4.34
N ARG A 245 -6.84 16.60 5.45
CA ARG A 245 -6.33 17.22 6.68
C ARG A 245 -4.87 17.65 6.60
N LEU A 246 -4.07 17.02 5.75
CA LEU A 246 -2.67 17.40 5.52
C LEU A 246 -2.49 18.41 4.37
N LYS A 247 -3.55 18.81 3.65
CA LYS A 247 -3.46 19.85 2.62
C LYS A 247 -2.76 21.13 3.14
N PRO A 248 -3.07 21.67 4.34
CA PRO A 248 -2.36 22.83 4.88
C PRO A 248 -0.85 22.59 5.07
N ALA A 249 -0.43 21.40 5.47
CA ALA A 249 1.00 21.04 5.56
C ALA A 249 1.66 21.00 4.19
N MET A 250 0.96 20.52 3.17
CA MET A 250 1.45 20.53 1.80
C MET A 250 1.55 21.93 1.19
N LEU A 251 0.74 22.88 1.64
CA LEU A 251 0.80 24.28 1.21
C LEU A 251 1.98 25.04 1.82
N ARG A 252 2.52 24.58 2.95
CA ARG A 252 3.70 25.18 3.60
C ARG A 252 5.04 24.70 3.02
N SER A 253 5.00 23.74 2.11
CA SER A 253 6.20 23.21 1.47
C SER A 253 6.95 24.33 0.72
N PRO A 254 8.28 24.39 0.83
CA PRO A 254 9.10 25.28 0.00
C PRO A 254 9.19 24.80 -1.45
N HIS A 255 8.81 23.55 -1.73
CA HIS A 255 8.89 22.96 -3.05
C HIS A 255 7.70 23.36 -3.93
N LEU A 256 7.98 23.68 -5.19
CA LEU A 256 6.95 24.13 -6.13
C LEU A 256 5.89 23.05 -6.41
N ASN A 257 6.27 21.77 -6.37
CA ASN A 257 5.42 20.64 -6.70
C ASN A 257 5.29 19.69 -5.52
N ARG A 258 4.05 19.37 -5.14
CA ARG A 258 3.74 18.39 -4.10
C ARG A 258 2.83 17.31 -4.65
N PHE A 259 2.87 16.12 -4.05
CA PHE A 259 2.32 14.91 -4.67
C PHE A 259 1.48 14.11 -3.70
N ILE A 260 0.32 13.64 -4.16
CA ILE A 260 -0.47 12.62 -3.49
C ILE A 260 -0.58 11.42 -4.43
N ILE A 261 -0.05 10.29 -3.98
CA ILE A 261 -0.06 9.03 -4.71
C ILE A 261 -0.99 8.04 -4.00
N ASN A 262 -2.08 7.68 -4.66
CA ASN A 262 -3.03 6.69 -4.18
C ASN A 262 -2.69 5.32 -4.79
N VAL A 263 -2.26 4.36 -3.96
CA VAL A 263 -1.92 3.02 -4.43
C VAL A 263 -3.21 2.22 -4.66
N SER A 264 -3.59 2.17 -5.93
CA SER A 264 -4.78 1.48 -6.41
C SER A 264 -4.39 0.19 -7.14
N SER A 265 -5.29 -0.34 -7.97
CA SER A 265 -5.04 -1.55 -8.75
C SER A 265 -6.11 -1.75 -9.83
N LYS A 266 -5.92 -2.74 -10.70
CA LYS A 266 -6.92 -3.18 -11.69
C LYS A 266 -8.31 -3.50 -11.10
N GLU A 267 -8.39 -3.85 -9.82
CA GLU A 267 -9.63 -4.09 -9.08
C GLU A 267 -10.49 -2.82 -9.02
N GLY A 268 -9.91 -1.63 -9.12
CA GLY A 268 -10.65 -0.36 -9.21
C GLY A 268 -11.12 0.01 -10.62
N ILE A 269 -10.74 -0.74 -11.65
CA ILE A 269 -11.04 -0.38 -13.04
C ILE A 269 -12.45 -0.83 -13.45
N PHE A 270 -13.26 0.05 -14.04
CA PHE A 270 -14.61 -0.33 -14.51
C PHE A 270 -14.54 -1.09 -15.84
N ARG A 271 -13.79 -0.58 -16.81
CA ARG A 271 -13.76 -1.06 -18.20
C ARG A 271 -12.80 -2.23 -18.44
N THR A 272 -12.79 -3.22 -17.54
CA THR A 272 -11.98 -4.43 -17.73
C THR A 272 -12.71 -5.44 -18.63
N LYS A 273 -11.99 -6.13 -19.53
CA LYS A 273 -12.58 -7.19 -20.38
C LYS A 273 -13.20 -8.36 -19.59
N ARG A 274 -12.77 -8.58 -18.34
CA ARG A 274 -13.24 -9.67 -17.46
C ARG A 274 -13.17 -9.21 -16.01
N LYS A 275 -14.27 -8.67 -15.49
CA LYS A 275 -14.41 -8.39 -14.04
C LYS A 275 -14.90 -9.67 -13.36
N GLY A 276 -14.22 -10.08 -12.29
CA GLY A 276 -14.65 -11.24 -11.50
C GLY A 276 -15.90 -10.92 -10.68
N ARG A 277 -16.65 -11.97 -10.32
CA ARG A 277 -17.83 -11.89 -9.42
C ARG A 277 -17.49 -11.93 -7.92
N TYR A 278 -16.21 -11.80 -7.57
CA TYR A 278 -15.67 -12.04 -6.23
C TYR A 278 -15.06 -10.76 -5.63
N HIS A 279 -14.79 -10.76 -4.32
CA HIS A 279 -14.11 -9.68 -3.58
C HIS A 279 -14.65 -8.27 -3.88
N VAL A 280 -15.98 -8.14 -4.04
CA VAL A 280 -16.62 -6.90 -4.50
C VAL A 280 -16.32 -5.69 -3.61
N HIS A 281 -16.24 -5.87 -2.29
CA HIS A 281 -15.85 -4.84 -1.32
C HIS A 281 -14.49 -4.19 -1.64
N THR A 282 -13.48 -4.98 -2.05
CA THR A 282 -12.17 -4.47 -2.50
C THR A 282 -12.26 -3.77 -3.85
N ASN A 283 -13.03 -4.32 -4.80
CA ASN A 283 -13.26 -3.67 -6.10
C ASN A 283 -13.90 -2.28 -5.92
N MET A 284 -14.93 -2.19 -5.07
CA MET A 284 -15.62 -0.94 -4.72
C MET A 284 -14.66 0.06 -4.08
N ALA A 285 -13.86 -0.39 -3.11
CA ALA A 285 -12.91 0.49 -2.42
C ALA A 285 -11.86 1.07 -3.38
N LYS A 286 -11.29 0.25 -4.27
CA LYS A 286 -10.29 0.71 -5.26
C LYS A 286 -10.92 1.61 -6.33
N ALA A 287 -12.15 1.36 -6.74
CA ALA A 287 -12.91 2.23 -7.63
C ALA A 287 -13.22 3.59 -6.97
N SER A 288 -13.60 3.59 -5.69
CA SER A 288 -13.83 4.80 -4.90
C SER A 288 -12.54 5.61 -4.74
N LEU A 289 -11.41 4.96 -4.44
CA LEU A 289 -10.09 5.60 -4.37
C LEU A 289 -9.68 6.23 -5.71
N ASN A 290 -9.96 5.55 -6.83
CA ASN A 290 -9.76 6.09 -8.17
C ASN A 290 -10.62 7.33 -8.45
N MET A 291 -11.90 7.29 -8.08
CA MET A 291 -12.79 8.43 -8.22
C MET A 291 -12.36 9.61 -7.33
N MET A 292 -11.88 9.32 -6.11
CA MET A 292 -11.31 10.31 -5.21
C MET A 292 -10.11 11.02 -5.87
N THR A 293 -9.17 10.27 -6.44
CA THR A 293 -8.05 10.84 -7.22
C THR A 293 -8.55 11.74 -8.34
N LEU A 294 -9.44 11.24 -9.21
CA LEU A 294 -9.93 11.97 -10.37
C LEU A 294 -10.62 13.29 -9.98
N THR A 295 -11.36 13.28 -8.88
CA THR A 295 -12.14 14.43 -8.41
C THR A 295 -11.26 15.44 -7.70
N MET A 296 -10.43 15.01 -6.74
CA MET A 296 -9.55 15.89 -5.97
C MET A 296 -8.50 16.58 -6.84
N ALA A 297 -7.99 15.90 -7.87
CA ALA A 297 -6.92 16.39 -8.71
C ALA A 297 -7.22 17.76 -9.37
N LYS A 298 -8.48 18.05 -9.69
CA LYS A 298 -8.86 19.33 -10.33
C LYS A 298 -8.67 20.52 -9.39
N ASP A 299 -9.10 20.37 -8.15
CA ASP A 299 -8.97 21.42 -7.13
C ASP A 299 -7.51 21.56 -6.68
N TYR A 300 -6.88 20.43 -6.33
CA TYR A 300 -5.54 20.40 -5.75
C TYR A 300 -4.45 20.91 -6.72
N LYS A 301 -4.64 20.73 -8.03
CA LYS A 301 -3.72 21.26 -9.04
C LYS A 301 -3.60 22.78 -9.01
N ARG A 302 -4.64 23.50 -8.58
CA ARG A 302 -4.60 24.98 -8.44
C ARG A 302 -3.55 25.40 -7.42
N ASP A 303 -3.33 24.56 -6.42
CA ASP A 303 -2.35 24.75 -5.37
C ASP A 303 -1.00 24.08 -5.68
N ARG A 304 -0.78 23.59 -6.91
CA ARG A 304 0.39 22.76 -7.29
C ARG A 304 0.55 21.47 -6.47
N ILE A 305 -0.59 20.88 -6.05
CA ILE A 305 -0.62 19.54 -5.48
C ILE A 305 -1.17 18.57 -6.53
N PHE A 306 -0.37 17.59 -6.91
CA PHE A 306 -0.64 16.68 -8.02
C PHE A 306 -1.08 15.32 -7.48
N VAL A 307 -2.33 14.96 -7.77
CA VAL A 307 -2.97 13.76 -7.22
C VAL A 307 -3.07 12.71 -8.31
N ASN A 308 -2.47 11.53 -8.12
CA ASN A 308 -2.50 10.43 -9.09
C ASN A 308 -2.75 9.08 -8.40
N SER A 309 -3.32 8.13 -9.14
CA SER A 309 -3.46 6.75 -8.71
C SER A 309 -2.42 5.88 -9.41
N VAL A 310 -1.90 4.86 -8.74
CA VAL A 310 -0.90 3.93 -9.32
C VAL A 310 -1.32 2.48 -9.07
N ASP A 311 -1.31 1.65 -10.11
CA ASP A 311 -1.29 0.19 -10.02
C ASP A 311 0.18 -0.29 -9.93
N PRO A 312 0.63 -0.82 -8.78
CA PRO A 312 2.01 -1.24 -8.59
C PRO A 312 2.36 -2.54 -9.35
N GLY A 313 1.37 -3.19 -9.96
CA GLY A 313 1.53 -4.49 -10.60
C GLY A 313 1.36 -5.67 -9.65
N TRP A 314 1.48 -6.87 -10.20
CA TRP A 314 1.29 -8.11 -9.47
C TRP A 314 2.59 -8.54 -8.79
N VAL A 315 2.65 -8.36 -7.47
CA VAL A 315 3.85 -8.62 -6.65
C VAL A 315 3.62 -9.64 -5.53
N SER A 316 2.37 -10.05 -5.30
CA SER A 316 2.03 -11.06 -4.31
C SER A 316 0.72 -11.78 -4.66
N ASN A 317 0.51 -12.95 -4.05
CA ASN A 317 -0.69 -13.75 -4.22
C ASN A 317 -1.59 -13.65 -3.00
N GLN A 318 -2.90 -13.50 -3.24
CA GLN A 318 -3.95 -13.52 -2.22
C GLN A 318 -4.83 -14.78 -2.30
N LEU A 319 -4.63 -15.59 -3.35
CA LEU A 319 -5.33 -16.85 -3.54
C LEU A 319 -4.93 -17.85 -2.43
N PRO A 320 -5.90 -18.51 -1.77
CA PRO A 320 -5.60 -19.58 -0.82
C PRO A 320 -4.77 -20.69 -1.47
N ALA A 321 -3.69 -21.11 -0.80
CA ALA A 321 -2.76 -22.12 -1.31
C ALA A 321 -3.42 -23.48 -1.62
N LYS A 322 -4.52 -23.81 -0.92
CA LYS A 322 -5.30 -25.05 -1.13
C LYS A 322 -6.00 -25.11 -2.49
N ILE A 323 -6.14 -24.00 -3.20
CA ILE A 323 -6.92 -23.92 -4.46
C ILE A 323 -6.02 -24.09 -5.68
N ARG A 324 -4.79 -23.57 -5.63
CA ARG A 324 -3.85 -23.64 -6.74
C ARG A 324 -2.44 -23.37 -6.23
N GLU A 325 -1.47 -24.05 -6.83
CA GLU A 325 -0.07 -23.73 -6.60
C GLU A 325 0.20 -22.24 -6.85
N PRO A 326 0.96 -21.56 -5.97
CA PRO A 326 1.27 -20.15 -6.11
C PRO A 326 2.04 -19.91 -7.41
N ILE A 327 1.43 -19.18 -8.34
CA ILE A 327 2.14 -18.71 -9.52
C ILE A 327 3.06 -17.57 -9.07
N PRO A 328 4.39 -17.62 -9.31
CA PRO A 328 5.28 -16.56 -8.86
C PRO A 328 4.88 -15.23 -9.52
N PRO A 329 4.83 -14.13 -8.79
CA PRO A 329 4.53 -12.83 -9.38
C PRO A 329 5.61 -12.44 -10.41
N PRO A 330 5.25 -11.69 -11.47
CA PRO A 330 6.21 -11.20 -12.47
C PRO A 330 7.14 -10.10 -11.97
N LEU A 331 6.81 -9.48 -10.84
CA LEU A 331 7.45 -8.32 -10.26
C LEU A 331 7.58 -8.51 -8.74
N ASP A 332 8.47 -7.75 -8.10
CA ASP A 332 8.63 -7.75 -6.64
C ASP A 332 8.24 -6.39 -6.01
N CYS A 333 8.43 -6.26 -4.69
CA CYS A 333 8.05 -5.05 -3.97
C CYS A 333 8.93 -3.82 -4.27
N GLU A 334 10.15 -3.99 -4.77
CA GLU A 334 10.97 -2.86 -5.22
C GLU A 334 10.49 -2.34 -6.58
N ASP A 335 10.05 -3.23 -7.48
CA ASP A 335 9.39 -2.81 -8.73
C ASP A 335 8.08 -2.04 -8.43
N ALA A 336 7.31 -2.50 -7.44
CA ALA A 336 6.12 -1.80 -6.97
C ALA A 336 6.46 -0.40 -6.46
N ALA A 337 7.47 -0.28 -5.59
CA ALA A 337 7.93 1.00 -5.06
C ALA A 337 8.37 1.94 -6.19
N ALA A 338 9.09 1.43 -7.19
CA ALA A 338 9.49 2.19 -8.37
C ALA A 338 8.29 2.77 -9.13
N ARG A 339 7.24 1.99 -9.31
CA ARG A 339 6.01 2.42 -9.99
C ARG A 339 5.26 3.47 -9.18
N ILE A 340 5.22 3.33 -7.86
CA ILE A 340 4.55 4.28 -6.96
C ILE A 340 5.25 5.64 -6.96
N CYS A 341 6.59 5.66 -6.95
CA CYS A 341 7.33 6.92 -6.94
C CYS A 341 7.43 7.57 -8.34
N ASP A 342 7.21 6.83 -9.43
CA ASP A 342 7.39 7.35 -10.80
C ASP A 342 6.61 8.66 -11.10
N PRO A 343 5.33 8.82 -10.72
CA PRO A 343 4.62 10.08 -10.96
C PRO A 343 5.19 11.27 -10.17
N VAL A 344 5.82 11.03 -9.02
CA VAL A 344 6.55 12.06 -8.26
C VAL A 344 7.74 12.52 -9.08
N TYR A 345 8.58 11.59 -9.53
CA TYR A 345 9.78 11.89 -10.31
C TYR A 345 9.50 12.59 -11.63
N LEU A 346 8.45 12.14 -12.35
CA LEU A 346 7.99 12.81 -13.56
C LEU A 346 7.49 14.23 -13.30
N GLY A 347 7.08 14.52 -12.07
CA GLY A 347 6.44 15.77 -11.70
C GLY A 347 7.34 16.79 -11.04
N MET A 348 8.40 16.37 -10.33
CA MET A 348 9.20 17.24 -9.46
C MET A 348 9.68 18.51 -10.18
N ASP A 349 10.29 18.36 -11.36
CA ASP A 349 10.82 19.47 -12.15
C ASP A 349 9.93 19.84 -13.36
N ALA A 350 8.78 19.18 -13.50
CA ALA A 350 7.90 19.41 -14.64
C ALA A 350 7.13 20.73 -14.51
N LYS A 351 7.10 21.49 -15.61
CA LYS A 351 6.18 22.63 -15.78
C LYS A 351 4.72 22.17 -15.69
N LYS A 352 4.42 21.01 -16.29
CA LYS A 352 3.09 20.38 -16.30
C LYS A 352 3.18 18.95 -15.75
N PRO A 353 3.21 18.77 -14.42
CA PRO A 353 3.25 17.44 -13.82
C PRO A 353 2.01 16.62 -14.12
N PRO A 354 2.11 15.27 -14.13
CA PRO A 354 0.96 14.38 -14.19
C PRO A 354 -0.08 14.69 -13.11
N ASN A 355 -1.36 14.72 -13.47
CA ASN A 355 -2.43 15.04 -12.52
C ASN A 355 -3.74 14.35 -12.90
N GLY A 356 -4.41 13.76 -11.92
CA GLY A 356 -5.70 13.10 -12.11
C GLY A 356 -5.59 11.92 -13.08
N GLN A 357 -4.45 11.24 -13.09
CA GLN A 357 -4.19 10.08 -13.95
C GLN A 357 -4.14 8.80 -13.13
N PHE A 358 -4.43 7.69 -13.79
CA PHE A 358 -4.19 6.35 -13.29
C PHE A 358 -3.01 5.73 -14.03
N PHE A 359 -1.93 5.44 -13.31
CA PHE A 359 -0.72 4.88 -13.87
C PHE A 359 -0.71 3.37 -13.72
N LYS A 360 -0.34 2.68 -14.81
CA LYS A 360 -0.05 1.25 -14.80
C LYS A 360 1.08 0.97 -15.78
N ASP A 361 2.11 0.26 -15.32
CA ASP A 361 3.31 -0.03 -16.11
C ASP A 361 4.02 1.25 -16.62
N TYR A 362 4.18 2.26 -15.74
CA TYR A 362 4.84 3.55 -16.01
C TYR A 362 4.16 4.43 -17.08
N ARG A 363 2.87 4.18 -17.37
CA ARG A 363 2.10 4.99 -18.31
C ARG A 363 0.68 5.26 -17.81
N PRO A 364 0.06 6.37 -18.21
CA PRO A 364 -1.36 6.59 -17.98
C PRO A 364 -2.20 5.52 -18.68
N VAL A 365 -3.24 5.06 -18.00
CA VAL A 365 -4.25 4.13 -18.52
C VAL A 365 -5.65 4.62 -18.17
N ASP A 366 -6.67 4.06 -18.84
CA ASP A 366 -8.06 4.34 -18.55
C ASP A 366 -8.49 3.83 -17.17
N TRP A 367 -9.47 4.53 -16.59
CA TRP A 367 -10.13 4.22 -15.32
C TRP A 367 -11.06 3.01 -15.36
#